data_AF-A0A381FQA5-F1
#
_entry.id   AF-A0A381FQA5-F1
#
_cell.length_a   1.000
_cell.length_b   1.000
_cell.length_c   1.000
_cell.angle_alpha   90.00
_cell.angle_beta   90.00
_cell.angle_gamma   90.00
#
_symmetry.space_group_name_H-M   'P 1'
#
loop_
_entity.id
_entity.type
_entity.pdbx_description
1 polymer ?
#
loop_
_entity_poly.entity_id
_entity_poly.type
_entity_poly.pdbx_seq_one_letter_code
_entity_poly.pdbx_strand_id
1 'polypeptide(L)'
;MDNLEHNKEIVKRFNKEVIEQGILKTFNEIIDKDFINRTAPSTSNGADEMWHTFNNILRPAFADLTVEIYDQIAEEDKVTTRKAILGTHTGNLMGICKSSAKSRH
;
A
#
# COMPACT_ATOMS: atom_id res chain seq x y z
N MET A 1 -6.24 24.40 6.12
CA MET A 1 -6.24 23.02 6.63
C MET A 1 -4.91 22.82 7.35
N ASP A 2 -4.92 22.18 8.51
CA ASP A 2 -3.70 21.81 9.21
C ASP A 2 -2.86 20.91 8.29
N ASN A 3 -1.57 21.23 8.14
CA ASN A 3 -0.64 20.48 7.29
C ASN A 3 -0.58 19.00 7.72
N LEU A 4 -0.72 18.72 9.02
CA LEU A 4 -0.72 17.37 9.56
C LEU A 4 -1.94 16.55 9.12
N GLU A 5 -3.14 17.14 9.19
CA GLU A 5 -4.36 16.46 8.75
C GLU A 5 -4.39 16.29 7.23
N HIS A 6 -3.84 17.24 6.48
CA HIS A 6 -3.68 17.09 5.04
C HIS A 6 -2.76 15.90 4.69
N ASN A 7 -1.61 15.78 5.38
CA ASN A 7 -0.70 14.66 5.19
C ASN A 7 -1.36 13.31 5.51
N LYS A 8 -2.18 13.23 6.57
CA LYS A 8 -2.94 12.01 6.90
C LYS A 8 -3.90 11.62 5.80
N GLU A 9 -4.64 12.58 5.25
CA GLU A 9 -5.61 12.34 4.17
C GLU A 9 -4.91 11.90 2.87
N ILE A 10 -3.73 12.43 2.55
CA ILE A 10 -2.91 11.92 1.42
C ILE A 10 -2.55 10.45 1.66
N VAL A 11 -2.05 10.10 2.84
CA VAL A 11 -1.65 8.71 3.14
C VAL A 11 -2.85 7.77 3.18
N LYS A 12 -4.01 8.23 3.66
CA LYS A 12 -5.26 7.48 3.63
C LYS A 12 -5.73 7.24 2.20
N ARG A 13 -5.68 8.27 1.35
CA ARG A 13 -5.98 8.16 -0.08
C ARG A 13 -5.05 7.17 -0.77
N PHE A 14 -3.75 7.21 -0.49
CA PHE A 14 -2.80 6.22 -0.99
C PHE A 14 -3.20 4.78 -0.58
N ASN A 15 -3.50 4.54 0.70
CA ASN A 15 -3.91 3.21 1.16
C ASN A 15 -5.21 2.71 0.49
N LYS A 16 -6.18 3.60 0.27
CA LYS A 16 -7.49 3.23 -0.29
C LYS A 16 -7.50 3.13 -1.81
N GLU A 17 -7.00 4.15 -2.50
CA GLU A 17 -7.06 4.21 -3.95
C GLU A 17 -5.91 3.41 -4.59
N VAL A 18 -4.71 3.45 -4.02
CA VAL A 18 -3.54 2.78 -4.60
C VAL A 18 -3.45 1.33 -4.13
N ILE A 19 -3.47 1.05 -2.83
CA ILE A 19 -3.27 -0.31 -2.32
C ILE A 19 -4.54 -1.14 -2.42
N GLU A 20 -5.68 -0.64 -1.96
CA GLU A 20 -6.96 -1.37 -2.04
C GLU A 20 -7.49 -1.42 -3.49
N GLN A 21 -7.75 -0.27 -4.12
CA GLN A 21 -8.45 -0.23 -5.42
C GLN A 21 -7.56 -0.38 -6.67
N GLY A 22 -6.27 -0.05 -6.60
CA GLY A 22 -5.35 -0.20 -7.74
C GLY A 22 -5.43 0.91 -8.77
N ILE A 23 -5.76 2.12 -8.32
CA ILE A 23 -5.87 3.28 -9.19
C ILE A 23 -4.47 3.83 -9.49
N LEU A 24 -3.91 3.43 -10.63
CA LEU A 24 -2.61 3.92 -11.13
C LEU A 24 -2.57 5.44 -11.25
N LYS A 25 -3.69 6.06 -11.64
CA LYS A 25 -3.78 7.52 -11.75
C LYS A 25 -3.45 8.20 -10.41
N THR A 26 -4.04 7.71 -9.32
CA THR A 26 -3.78 8.23 -7.97
C THR A 26 -2.35 7.97 -7.53
N PHE A 27 -1.78 6.82 -7.89
CA PHE A 27 -0.36 6.54 -7.61
C PHE A 27 0.55 7.61 -8.23
N ASN A 28 0.35 7.90 -9.53
CA ASN A 28 1.12 8.91 -10.25
C ASN A 28 0.88 10.34 -9.75
N GLU A 29 -0.29 10.62 -9.14
CA GLU A 29 -0.60 11.92 -8.55
C GLU A 29 0.07 12.13 -7.18
N ILE A 30 0.20 11.06 -6.37
CA ILE A 30 0.64 11.16 -4.97
C ILE A 30 2.15 10.90 -4.82
N ILE A 31 2.73 10.04 -5.64
CA ILE A 31 4.12 9.62 -5.49
C ILE A 31 5.05 10.57 -6.24
N ASP A 32 6.03 11.10 -5.51
CA ASP A 32 7.09 11.93 -6.08
C ASP A 32 8.03 11.09 -6.96
N LYS A 33 8.56 11.69 -8.04
CA LYS A 33 9.53 11.05 -8.93
C LYS A 33 10.81 10.60 -8.23
N ASP A 34 11.19 11.29 -7.15
CA ASP A 34 12.38 11.02 -6.35
C ASP A 34 12.03 10.17 -5.10
N PHE A 35 10.86 9.53 -5.09
CA PHE A 35 10.41 8.68 -4.00
C PHE A 35 11.35 7.47 -3.78
N ILE A 36 11.62 7.20 -2.51
CA ILE A 36 12.45 6.07 -2.07
C ILE A 36 11.69 5.26 -1.02
N ASN A 37 11.39 4.01 -1.34
CA ASN A 37 10.86 3.04 -0.40
C ASN A 37 11.95 2.50 0.53
N ARG A 38 12.06 3.09 1.72
CA ARG A 38 13.09 2.72 2.71
C ARG A 38 12.92 1.33 3.34
N THR A 39 11.80 0.64 3.11
CA THR A 39 11.59 -0.73 3.60
C THR A 39 11.82 -1.80 2.54
N ALA A 40 12.03 -1.39 1.28
CA ALA A 40 12.39 -2.30 0.20
C ALA A 40 13.92 -2.50 0.11
N PRO A 41 14.39 -3.59 -0.55
CA PRO A 41 15.80 -3.74 -0.88
C PRO A 41 16.32 -2.53 -1.67
N SER A 42 17.56 -2.11 -1.40
CA SER A 42 18.17 -0.94 -2.04
C SER A 42 18.30 -1.05 -3.56
N THR A 43 18.24 -2.26 -4.11
CA THR A 43 18.28 -2.55 -5.54
C THR A 43 16.92 -2.36 -6.24
N SER A 44 15.83 -2.17 -5.49
CA SER A 44 14.46 -2.13 -6.01
C SER A 44 13.55 -1.29 -5.10
N ASN A 45 13.95 -0.05 -4.83
CA ASN A 45 13.27 0.85 -3.87
C ASN A 45 12.61 2.07 -4.52
N GLY A 46 12.53 2.14 -5.85
CA GLY A 46 11.86 3.23 -6.55
C GLY A 46 10.34 3.10 -6.55
N ALA A 47 9.69 4.14 -7.09
CA ALA A 47 8.25 4.18 -7.28
C ALA A 47 7.76 3.07 -8.23
N ASP A 48 8.48 2.85 -9.34
CA ASP A 48 8.12 1.83 -10.33
C ASP A 48 8.15 0.42 -9.74
N GLU A 49 9.15 0.11 -8.91
CA GLU A 49 9.25 -1.18 -8.22
C GLU A 49 8.18 -1.36 -7.14
N MET A 50 7.81 -0.27 -6.44
CA MET A 50 6.68 -0.28 -5.53
C MET A 50 5.37 -0.61 -6.27
N TRP A 51 5.12 0.07 -7.39
CA TRP A 51 3.93 -0.19 -8.20
C TRP A 51 3.91 -1.62 -8.75
N HIS A 52 5.05 -2.09 -9.27
CA HIS A 52 5.22 -3.46 -9.74
C HIS A 52 4.87 -4.48 -8.63
N THR A 53 5.31 -4.23 -7.40
CA THR A 53 5.00 -5.09 -6.24
C THR A 53 3.50 -5.13 -5.96
N PHE A 54 2.82 -3.99 -5.99
CA PHE A 54 1.36 -3.96 -5.78
C PHE A 54 0.61 -4.68 -6.91
N ASN A 55 0.96 -4.40 -8.16
CA ASN A 55 0.20 -4.88 -9.31
C ASN A 55 0.46 -6.36 -9.65
N ASN A 56 1.71 -6.80 -9.54
CA ASN A 56 2.12 -8.12 -10.04
C ASN A 56 2.34 -9.14 -8.93
N ILE A 57 2.41 -8.72 -7.66
CA ILE A 57 2.60 -9.63 -6.52
C ILE A 57 1.40 -9.57 -5.58
N LEU A 58 1.06 -8.39 -5.05
CA LEU A 58 0.03 -8.26 -4.01
C LEU A 58 -1.39 -8.55 -4.55
N ARG A 59 -1.79 -7.90 -5.65
CA ARG A 59 -3.14 -8.08 -6.24
C ARG A 59 -3.40 -9.50 -6.77
N PRO A 60 -2.46 -10.16 -7.46
CA PRO A 60 -2.69 -11.53 -7.93
C PRO A 60 -2.73 -12.53 -6.78
N ALA A 61 -2.06 -12.24 -5.65
CA ALA A 61 -2.07 -13.09 -4.47
C ALA A 61 -3.40 -13.01 -3.69
N PHE A 62 -4.03 -11.84 -3.63
CA PHE A 62 -5.21 -11.60 -2.79
C PHE A 62 -6.41 -11.11 -3.59
N ALA A 63 -7.49 -11.89 -3.58
CA ALA A 63 -8.81 -11.42 -3.99
C ALA A 63 -9.48 -10.59 -2.88
N ASP A 64 -10.37 -9.67 -3.25
CA ASP A 64 -11.13 -8.81 -2.34
C ASP A 64 -10.24 -8.04 -1.35
N LEU A 65 -9.12 -7.52 -1.84
CA LEU A 65 -8.15 -6.82 -1.02
C LEU A 65 -8.78 -5.55 -0.43
N THR A 66 -8.77 -5.42 0.89
CA THR A 66 -9.24 -4.24 1.62
C THR A 66 -8.19 -3.78 2.62
N VAL A 67 -8.14 -2.47 2.87
CA VAL A 67 -7.23 -1.85 3.83
C VAL A 67 -8.02 -1.21 4.95
N GLU A 68 -7.92 -1.76 6.16
CA GLU A 68 -8.49 -1.17 7.37
C GLU A 68 -7.45 -0.28 8.04
N ILE A 69 -7.72 1.02 8.17
CA ILE A 69 -6.86 1.95 8.90
C ILE A 69 -7.40 2.08 10.32
N TYR A 70 -6.59 1.73 11.32
CA TYR A 70 -6.97 1.82 12.73
C TYR A 70 -6.58 3.16 13.34
N ASP A 71 -5.41 3.67 12.97
CA ASP A 71 -4.89 4.92 13.53
C ASP A 71 -3.87 5.57 12.59
N GLN A 72 -3.78 6.90 12.66
CA GLN A 72 -2.77 7.70 11.97
C GLN A 72 -2.24 8.81 12.87
N ILE A 73 -0.92 8.80 13.07
CA ILE A 73 -0.20 9.83 13.81
C ILE A 73 0.65 10.60 12.81
N ALA A 74 0.51 11.92 12.79
CA ALA A 74 1.30 12.82 11.96
C ALA A 74 2.18 13.70 12.84
N GLU A 75 3.43 13.84 12.44
CA GLU A 75 4.43 14.70 13.07
C GLU A 75 5.27 15.33 11.97
N GLU A 76 5.32 16.66 11.94
CA GLU A 76 5.99 17.44 10.89
C GLU A 76 5.52 17.02 9.47
N ASP A 77 6.40 16.37 8.71
CA ASP A 77 6.20 15.88 7.35
C ASP A 77 5.95 14.37 7.27
N LYS A 78 5.85 13.69 8.41
CA LYS A 78 5.73 12.23 8.50
C LYS A 78 4.34 11.82 8.97
N VAL A 79 3.87 10.70 8.44
CA VAL A 79 2.65 10.04 8.89
C VAL A 79 2.92 8.56 9.08
N THR A 80 2.68 8.07 10.30
CA THR A 80 2.66 6.64 10.61
C THR A 80 1.22 6.16 10.62
N THR A 81 0.97 5.05 9.93
CA THR A 81 -0.37 4.46 9.83
C THR A 81 -0.36 3.05 10.40
N ARG A 82 -1.18 2.80 11.42
CA ARG A 82 -1.50 1.46 11.89
C ARG A 82 -2.69 0.93 11.09
N LYS A 83 -2.49 -0.14 10.33
CA LYS A 83 -3.50 -0.70 9.43
C LYS A 83 -3.46 -2.23 9.39
N ALA A 84 -4.49 -2.83 8.83
CA ALA A 84 -4.49 -4.21 8.35
C ALA A 84 -4.84 -4.26 6.87
N ILE A 85 -4.21 -5.16 6.14
CA ILE A 85 -4.58 -5.54 4.77
C ILE A 85 -5.28 -6.89 4.87
N LEU A 86 -6.52 -6.96 4.40
CA LEU A 86 -7.31 -8.17 4.37
C LEU A 86 -7.50 -8.61 2.93
N GLY A 87 -7.51 -9.91 2.71
CA GLY A 87 -7.81 -10.48 1.40
C GLY A 87 -7.97 -11.99 1.48
N THR A 88 -8.59 -12.57 0.45
CA THR A 88 -8.67 -14.02 0.27
C THR A 88 -7.44 -14.48 -0.50
N HIS A 89 -6.62 -15.37 0.06
CA HIS A 89 -5.36 -15.79 -0.55
C HIS A 89 -5.57 -16.79 -1.70
N THR A 90 -5.95 -16.26 -2.86
CA THR A 90 -6.30 -17.05 -4.04
C THR A 90 -5.11 -17.35 -4.94
N GLY A 91 -4.05 -16.54 -4.86
CA GLY A 91 -2.85 -16.68 -5.67
C GLY A 91 -1.65 -17.24 -4.90
N ASN A 92 -0.47 -17.10 -5.50
CA ASN A 92 0.79 -17.53 -4.93
C ASN A 92 1.51 -16.30 -4.36
N LEU A 93 1.75 -16.25 -3.05
CA LEU A 93 2.49 -15.16 -2.43
C LEU A 93 3.85 -15.65 -1.96
N MET A 94 4.94 -15.20 -2.60
CA MET A 94 6.31 -15.47 -2.14
C MET A 94 6.60 -16.98 -1.91
N GLY A 95 6.03 -17.86 -2.74
CA GLY A 95 6.18 -19.32 -2.62
C GLY A 95 5.21 -20.01 -1.65
N ILE A 96 4.31 -19.26 -1.01
CA ILE A 96 3.20 -19.81 -0.23
C ILE A 96 2.03 -20.07 -1.18
N CYS A 97 1.68 -21.35 -1.36
CA CYS A 97 0.55 -21.78 -2.18
C CYS A 97 -0.78 -21.21 -1.67
N LYS A 98 -1.73 -21.04 -2.61
CA LYS A 98 -3.09 -20.58 -2.35
C LYS A 98 -3.72 -21.27 -1.14
N SER A 99 -4.33 -20.49 -0.27
CA SER A 99 -5.20 -21.01 0.79
C SER A 99 -6.54 -20.28 0.67
N SER A 100 -7.64 -21.03 0.54
CA SER A 100 -8.98 -20.44 0.41
C SER A 100 -9.48 -19.73 1.68
N ALA A 101 -8.58 -19.45 2.64
CA ALA A 101 -8.87 -18.75 3.88
C ALA A 101 -8.65 -17.24 3.71
N LYS A 102 -9.48 -16.45 4.40
CA LYS A 102 -9.22 -15.02 4.57
C LYS A 102 -7.96 -14.83 5.42
N SER A 103 -7.04 -14.04 4.91
CA SER A 103 -5.80 -13.68 5.61
C SER A 103 -5.84 -12.20 6.00
N ARG A 104 -5.23 -11.87 7.13
CA ARG A 104 -5.10 -10.52 7.66
C ARG A 104 -3.63 -10.26 7.93
N HIS A 105 -3.07 -9.26 7.26
CA HIS A 105 -1.66 -8.86 7.32
C HIS A 105 -1.49 -7.44 7.82
#